data_AF-A0A7I8DY50-F1
#
_entry.id   AF-A0A7I8DY50-F1
#
_cell.length_a   1.000
_cell.length_b   1.000
_cell.length_c   1.000
_cell.angle_alpha   90.00
_cell.angle_beta   90.00
_cell.angle_gamma   90.00
#
_symmetry.space_group_name_H-M   'P 1'
#
loop_
_entity.id
_entity.type
_entity.pdbx_description
1 polymer ?
#
loop_
_entity_poly.entity_id
_entity_poly.type
_entity_poly.pdbx_seq_one_letter_code
_entity_poly.pdbx_strand_id
1 'polypeptide(L)'
;MVWVCVISLFLQTVVVYALNSSDDSISKETIVENNTSSQSDDSIDISDIYENNVIKIYNTKQLQAIGSNSIVTSTDNDESNYGTGQQISVNDEYITYSLSSKYQLMKDISLNGNDIWTLPSDFTGTFNHGTVDENSTLYDSSTDTIYIYNDYQLKIIQSDNSENEPVMSQDMLPECVGMGQPVYSDNSSNYLTYSKSHNYVLSKNFTGEMPETKANQISNISTENCEGRDFNGQVVKTIGDKTYILIGNEEQLRKIGSGVTVYGAVYQVYLHAAKWYVDEDENGNPIMLYGGDADLKKSQNGNEDFGFGEKNIHDKDKKQSKYSLYPYIWGRCGVNQSTGEIDPTLDIDKATNQKYSTNANYIIFRNIDLSNENWTPLMFQGTMIGAKADGKSTLWNNDTSVIDYSKATDLNIGDKPVISNVNVSQTSELDVGEQMGVGFFATLSNEASDSDLGLSKGTVTVKNLKFNKINVDNETTKTKFDQTLISGLTSTLGLTLGALLDGLTWLLTFGTVDAGLRDTLSSILNARKDDPTALATGCFAGRVVGDVAISDCELDDVKVTNVNSNTGGFIGYISGKTEYDGYQKD
;
A
#
# COMPACT_ATOMS: atom_id res chain seq x y z
N MET A 1 -19.90 17.02 43.24
CA MET A 1 -20.13 18.22 42.42
C MET A 1 -20.66 17.70 41.09
N VAL A 2 -21.95 17.89 40.84
CA VAL A 2 -22.72 17.35 39.71
C VAL A 2 -23.39 18.55 39.07
N TRP A 3 -23.28 18.74 37.75
CA TRP A 3 -24.10 19.64 36.94
C TRP A 3 -24.18 18.98 35.55
N VAL A 4 -25.22 18.20 35.24
CA VAL A 4 -26.61 18.54 34.83
C VAL A 4 -26.67 19.14 33.42
N CYS A 5 -27.13 18.31 32.49
CA CYS A 5 -27.70 18.65 31.18
C CYS A 5 -28.96 19.51 31.31
N VAL A 6 -29.18 20.44 30.37
CA VAL A 6 -30.53 20.90 30.00
C VAL A 6 -30.62 21.07 28.47
N ILE A 7 -31.76 20.61 27.94
CA ILE A 7 -32.18 20.44 26.56
C ILE A 7 -33.08 21.62 26.11
N SER A 8 -32.97 22.00 24.83
CA SER A 8 -33.92 22.61 23.86
C SER A 8 -34.71 23.90 24.18
N LEU A 9 -34.78 24.82 23.20
CA LEU A 9 -35.94 24.94 22.26
C LEU A 9 -35.72 26.04 21.18
N PHE A 10 -36.15 25.76 19.95
CA PHE A 10 -36.33 26.70 18.83
C PHE A 10 -37.61 27.53 19.00
N LEU A 11 -37.67 28.75 18.44
CA LEU A 11 -38.88 29.38 17.91
C LEU A 11 -38.55 30.52 16.92
N GLN A 12 -39.14 30.43 15.72
CA GLN A 12 -39.20 31.44 14.67
C GLN A 12 -40.13 32.60 15.07
N THR A 13 -39.86 33.81 14.57
CA THR A 13 -40.83 34.92 14.55
C THR A 13 -41.16 35.33 13.12
N VAL A 14 -42.43 35.17 12.77
CA VAL A 14 -43.12 35.80 11.64
C VAL A 14 -43.61 37.16 12.09
N VAL A 15 -43.51 38.19 11.23
CA VAL A 15 -44.27 39.44 11.38
C VAL A 15 -45.11 39.64 10.12
N VAL A 16 -46.43 39.69 10.31
CA VAL A 16 -47.41 40.19 9.36
C VAL A 16 -48.24 41.22 10.12
N TYR A 17 -48.41 42.42 9.56
CA TYR A 17 -49.62 43.22 9.78
C TYR A 17 -50.01 44.00 8.52
N ALA A 18 -51.32 44.10 8.35
CA ALA A 18 -52.05 44.49 7.17
C ALA A 18 -52.38 46.00 7.09
N LEU A 19 -52.58 46.45 5.86
CA LEU A 19 -53.55 47.43 5.31
C LEU A 19 -54.02 48.61 6.18
N ASN A 20 -53.87 49.82 5.63
CA ASN A 20 -54.93 50.83 5.59
C ASN A 20 -54.78 51.78 4.40
N SER A 21 -55.92 52.24 3.89
CA SER A 21 -56.19 52.84 2.59
C SER A 21 -56.28 54.38 2.60
N SER A 22 -56.26 54.95 1.37
CA SER A 22 -56.97 56.17 0.91
C SER A 22 -56.43 57.56 1.27
N ASP A 23 -55.89 58.34 0.31
CA ASP A 23 -56.65 59.26 -0.58
C ASP A 23 -55.75 60.31 -1.30
N ASP A 24 -55.93 60.35 -2.63
CA ASP A 24 -55.99 61.46 -3.60
C ASP A 24 -55.22 62.79 -3.48
N SER A 25 -54.48 63.12 -4.57
CA SER A 25 -54.67 64.37 -5.34
C SER A 25 -53.98 64.37 -6.73
N ILE A 26 -54.78 64.13 -7.79
CA ILE A 26 -54.92 64.82 -9.11
C ILE A 26 -54.03 66.08 -9.32
N SER A 27 -53.40 66.46 -10.46
CA SER A 27 -53.41 66.09 -11.90
C SER A 27 -52.31 66.86 -12.67
N LYS A 28 -51.78 66.35 -13.79
CA LYS A 28 -52.10 66.83 -15.16
C LYS A 28 -51.27 66.17 -16.26
N GLU A 29 -52.02 65.81 -17.30
CA GLU A 29 -51.72 65.18 -18.58
C GLU A 29 -50.56 65.77 -19.39
N THR A 30 -49.91 64.91 -20.18
CA THR A 30 -49.89 65.08 -21.64
C THR A 30 -49.90 63.69 -22.29
N ILE A 31 -50.98 63.38 -23.02
CA ILE A 31 -51.08 62.28 -23.98
C ILE A 31 -50.83 62.88 -25.36
N VAL A 32 -49.95 62.26 -26.15
CA VAL A 32 -50.01 62.35 -27.62
C VAL A 32 -49.88 60.94 -28.20
N GLU A 33 -51.04 60.47 -28.65
CA GLU A 33 -51.42 59.51 -29.70
C GLU A 33 -50.48 58.38 -30.17
N ASN A 34 -51.08 57.19 -30.17
CA ASN A 34 -50.74 55.97 -30.88
C ASN A 34 -50.47 56.20 -32.38
N ASN A 35 -49.40 55.58 -32.87
CA ASN A 35 -49.39 55.03 -34.22
C ASN A 35 -49.21 53.52 -34.14
N THR A 36 -50.30 52.81 -34.44
CA THR A 36 -50.30 51.39 -34.77
C THR A 36 -49.54 51.24 -36.10
N SER A 37 -48.26 50.92 -36.04
CA SER A 37 -47.58 50.19 -37.11
C SER A 37 -47.36 48.78 -36.62
N SER A 38 -48.09 47.83 -37.21
CA SER A 38 -47.64 46.46 -37.35
C SER A 38 -46.19 46.47 -37.86
N GLN A 39 -45.25 46.18 -36.97
CA GLN A 39 -43.83 46.01 -37.26
C GLN A 39 -43.43 44.62 -36.79
N SER A 40 -42.59 43.97 -37.60
CA SER A 40 -42.29 42.56 -37.62
C SER A 40 -41.92 41.96 -36.27
N ASP A 41 -42.33 40.71 -36.09
CA ASP A 41 -41.66 39.71 -35.26
C ASP A 41 -40.21 39.59 -35.77
N ASP A 42 -39.34 40.52 -35.37
CA ASP A 42 -37.90 40.33 -35.46
C ASP A 42 -37.55 39.39 -34.30
N SER A 43 -37.87 38.10 -34.45
CA SER A 43 -37.37 37.08 -33.55
C SER A 43 -35.85 37.21 -33.55
N ILE A 44 -35.29 37.74 -32.47
CA ILE A 44 -33.84 37.82 -32.33
C ILE A 44 -33.33 36.40 -32.47
N ASP A 45 -32.48 36.20 -33.49
CA ASP A 45 -31.80 34.94 -33.65
C ASP A 45 -30.80 34.79 -32.50
N ILE A 46 -31.21 34.05 -31.49
CA ILE A 46 -30.38 33.75 -30.31
C ILE A 46 -29.50 32.53 -30.54
N SER A 47 -29.55 31.88 -31.71
CA SER A 47 -28.83 30.61 -31.94
C SER A 47 -27.32 30.76 -31.75
N ASP A 48 -26.76 31.93 -32.01
CA ASP A 48 -25.34 32.24 -31.75
C ASP A 48 -25.00 32.36 -30.25
N ILE A 49 -25.98 32.46 -29.35
CA ILE A 49 -25.76 32.59 -27.90
C ILE A 49 -26.28 31.37 -27.14
N TYR A 50 -27.45 30.87 -27.54
CA TYR A 50 -28.16 29.81 -26.87
C TYR A 50 -28.93 28.95 -27.86
N GLU A 51 -28.63 27.65 -27.87
CA GLU A 51 -29.27 26.69 -28.77
C GLU A 51 -29.31 25.32 -28.10
N ASN A 52 -30.39 24.55 -28.29
CA ASN A 52 -30.52 23.18 -27.78
C ASN A 52 -30.22 23.03 -26.27
N ASN A 53 -30.62 24.00 -25.47
CA ASN A 53 -30.37 24.04 -24.02
C ASN A 53 -28.88 24.14 -23.65
N VAL A 54 -28.07 24.80 -24.49
CA VAL A 54 -26.64 25.02 -24.31
C VAL A 54 -26.33 26.51 -24.47
N ILE A 55 -25.63 27.08 -23.49
CA ILE A 55 -25.11 28.45 -23.55
C ILE A 55 -23.74 28.42 -24.24
N LYS A 56 -23.60 29.18 -25.34
CA LYS A 56 -22.37 29.29 -26.12
C LYS A 56 -21.46 30.37 -25.51
N ILE A 57 -20.22 29.97 -25.21
CA ILE A 57 -19.22 30.81 -24.55
C ILE A 57 -18.13 31.18 -25.56
N TYR A 58 -17.89 32.49 -25.70
CA TYR A 58 -16.94 33.07 -26.65
C TYR A 58 -15.83 33.85 -25.97
N ASN A 59 -16.01 34.35 -24.75
CA ASN A 59 -15.04 35.25 -24.13
C ASN A 59 -14.93 35.05 -22.61
N THR A 60 -13.89 35.66 -22.04
CA THR A 60 -13.55 35.51 -20.62
C THR A 60 -14.63 36.07 -19.70
N LYS A 61 -15.36 37.13 -20.09
CA LYS A 61 -16.48 37.65 -19.27
C LYS A 61 -17.62 36.65 -19.14
N GLN A 62 -17.99 35.97 -20.23
CA GLN A 62 -18.98 34.90 -20.19
C GLN A 62 -18.51 33.72 -19.33
N LEU A 63 -17.22 33.35 -19.44
CA LEU A 63 -16.61 32.30 -18.65
C LEU A 63 -16.63 32.63 -17.14
N GLN A 64 -16.27 33.85 -16.77
CA GLN A 64 -16.32 34.37 -15.39
C GLN A 64 -17.74 34.48 -14.83
N ALA A 65 -18.75 34.57 -15.70
CA ALA A 65 -20.14 34.67 -15.28
C ALA A 65 -20.75 33.33 -14.83
N ILE A 66 -20.12 32.20 -15.16
CA ILE A 66 -20.61 30.87 -14.77
C ILE A 66 -20.74 30.80 -13.25
N GLY A 67 -21.96 30.52 -12.78
CA GLY A 67 -22.30 30.44 -11.36
C GLY A 67 -22.74 31.76 -10.73
N SER A 68 -22.67 32.88 -11.45
CA SER A 68 -23.16 34.18 -10.96
C SER A 68 -24.69 34.32 -11.00
N ASN A 69 -25.37 33.44 -11.74
CA ASN A 69 -26.80 33.55 -12.08
C ASN A 69 -27.17 34.85 -12.82
N SER A 70 -26.21 35.52 -13.44
CA SER A 70 -26.46 36.66 -14.33
C SER A 70 -27.28 36.22 -15.55
N ILE A 71 -28.19 37.08 -16.01
CA ILE A 71 -29.06 36.80 -17.16
C ILE A 71 -28.24 36.90 -18.46
N VAL A 72 -28.38 35.91 -19.33
CA VAL A 72 -27.74 35.89 -20.66
C VAL A 72 -28.40 36.91 -21.58
N THR A 73 -27.59 37.69 -22.30
CA THR A 73 -28.06 38.70 -23.25
C THR A 73 -27.65 38.41 -24.68
N SER A 74 -28.40 38.97 -25.65
CA SER A 74 -28.23 38.75 -27.08
C SER A 74 -26.89 39.24 -27.66
N THR A 75 -26.07 39.95 -26.87
CA THR A 75 -24.77 40.49 -27.30
C THR A 75 -23.60 39.93 -26.49
N ASP A 76 -23.83 38.91 -25.66
CA ASP A 76 -22.78 38.38 -24.77
C ASP A 76 -21.62 37.70 -25.51
N ASN A 77 -21.81 37.30 -26.78
CA ASN A 77 -20.74 36.78 -27.64
C ASN A 77 -19.66 37.83 -27.95
N ASP A 78 -19.99 39.12 -27.91
CA ASP A 78 -19.05 40.23 -28.01
C ASP A 78 -18.68 40.73 -26.60
N GLU A 79 -17.42 40.52 -26.22
CA GLU A 79 -16.90 40.90 -24.91
C GLU A 79 -17.06 42.40 -24.60
N SER A 80 -17.05 43.26 -25.62
CA SER A 80 -17.24 44.72 -25.46
C SER A 80 -18.68 45.09 -25.11
N ASN A 81 -19.63 44.24 -25.49
CA ASN A 81 -21.08 44.44 -25.32
C ASN A 81 -21.70 43.44 -24.33
N TYR A 82 -20.88 42.68 -23.59
CA TYR A 82 -21.32 41.75 -22.57
C TYR A 82 -22.30 42.39 -21.58
N GLY A 83 -23.48 41.79 -21.41
CA GLY A 83 -24.53 42.21 -20.49
C GLY A 83 -25.36 43.42 -20.94
N THR A 84 -25.18 43.92 -22.17
CA THR A 84 -25.87 45.14 -22.66
C THR A 84 -27.03 44.86 -23.63
N GLY A 85 -27.14 43.62 -24.12
CA GLY A 85 -28.12 43.22 -25.13
C GLY A 85 -29.51 42.94 -24.55
N GLN A 86 -30.41 42.47 -25.40
CA GLN A 86 -31.72 42.02 -24.96
C GLN A 86 -31.58 40.74 -24.12
N GLN A 87 -32.26 40.70 -22.98
CA GLN A 87 -32.30 39.51 -22.12
C GLN A 87 -32.95 38.33 -22.84
N ILE A 88 -32.31 37.16 -22.78
CA ILE A 88 -32.78 35.94 -23.45
C ILE A 88 -33.69 35.16 -22.50
N SER A 89 -34.89 34.83 -22.97
CA SER A 89 -35.83 33.96 -22.27
C SER A 89 -36.38 32.88 -23.18
N VAL A 90 -36.58 31.67 -22.64
CA VAL A 90 -37.24 30.56 -23.33
C VAL A 90 -38.38 30.06 -22.45
N ASN A 91 -39.58 29.94 -23.02
CA ASN A 91 -40.80 29.58 -22.27
C ASN A 91 -41.06 30.49 -21.05
N ASP A 92 -40.89 31.81 -21.21
CA ASP A 92 -41.05 32.83 -20.17
C ASP A 92 -40.07 32.74 -18.98
N GLU A 93 -39.02 31.92 -19.09
CA GLU A 93 -37.92 31.85 -18.11
C GLU A 93 -36.63 32.44 -18.67
N TYR A 94 -35.97 33.29 -17.88
CA TYR A 94 -34.68 33.86 -18.26
C TYR A 94 -33.57 32.81 -18.23
N ILE A 95 -32.77 32.77 -19.30
CA ILE A 95 -31.56 31.95 -19.33
C ILE A 95 -30.49 32.64 -18.50
N THR A 96 -29.83 31.89 -17.61
CA THR A 96 -28.80 32.43 -16.70
C THR A 96 -27.51 31.63 -16.79
N TYR A 97 -26.39 32.30 -16.49
CA TYR A 97 -25.10 31.67 -16.23
C TYR A 97 -25.10 30.93 -14.88
N SER A 98 -25.89 29.85 -14.79
CA SER A 98 -26.06 29.04 -13.58
C SER A 98 -25.00 27.92 -13.44
N LEU A 99 -24.83 27.39 -12.23
CA LEU A 99 -23.93 26.27 -11.97
C LEU A 99 -24.37 24.94 -12.60
N SER A 100 -25.64 24.81 -12.99
CA SER A 100 -26.23 23.57 -13.50
C SER A 100 -26.54 23.60 -15.00
N SER A 101 -26.26 24.73 -15.67
CA SER A 101 -26.47 24.88 -17.11
C SER A 101 -25.49 24.03 -17.93
N LYS A 102 -25.84 23.78 -19.20
CA LYS A 102 -24.92 23.21 -20.18
C LYS A 102 -24.24 24.34 -20.94
N TYR A 103 -22.93 24.21 -21.11
CA TYR A 103 -22.09 25.21 -21.76
C TYR A 103 -21.37 24.58 -22.95
N GLN A 104 -20.99 25.40 -23.93
CA GLN A 104 -20.08 25.00 -24.99
C GLN A 104 -19.12 26.14 -25.29
N LEU A 105 -17.83 25.87 -25.23
CA LEU A 105 -16.82 26.82 -25.67
C LEU A 105 -16.78 26.83 -27.20
N MET A 106 -17.02 28.00 -27.80
CA MET A 106 -17.09 28.14 -29.26
C MET A 106 -15.72 28.40 -29.89
N LYS A 107 -14.75 28.80 -29.07
CA LYS A 107 -13.35 28.99 -29.44
C LYS A 107 -12.47 28.82 -28.21
N ASP A 108 -11.18 28.69 -28.47
CA ASP A 108 -10.16 28.71 -27.43
C ASP A 108 -10.17 30.08 -26.74
N ILE A 109 -10.14 30.10 -25.41
CA ILE A 109 -10.23 31.32 -24.60
C ILE A 109 -8.91 31.50 -23.85
N SER A 110 -8.24 32.62 -24.11
CA SER A 110 -7.01 32.97 -23.40
C SER A 110 -7.29 33.28 -21.93
N LEU A 111 -6.48 32.71 -21.04
CA LEU A 111 -6.56 32.89 -19.59
C LEU A 111 -5.50 33.89 -19.07
N ASN A 112 -5.05 34.80 -19.92
CA ASN A 112 -3.95 35.72 -19.61
C ASN A 112 -4.28 36.65 -18.43
N GLY A 113 -3.48 36.59 -17.36
CA GLY A 113 -3.60 37.42 -16.17
C GLY A 113 -3.05 36.72 -14.91
N ASN A 114 -2.93 37.46 -13.80
CA ASN A 114 -2.52 36.86 -12.52
C ASN A 114 -3.59 35.94 -11.92
N ASP A 115 -4.85 36.12 -12.33
CA ASP A 115 -6.02 35.39 -11.84
C ASP A 115 -6.57 34.49 -12.96
N ILE A 116 -5.99 33.29 -13.09
CA ILE A 116 -6.43 32.25 -14.02
C ILE A 116 -7.82 31.76 -13.58
N TRP A 117 -8.76 31.70 -14.53
CA TRP A 117 -10.14 31.30 -14.24
C TRP A 117 -10.21 29.90 -13.59
N THR A 118 -11.06 29.78 -12.58
CA THR A 118 -11.43 28.53 -11.89
C THR A 118 -12.81 28.06 -12.36
N LEU A 119 -12.99 26.76 -12.53
CA LEU A 119 -14.34 26.20 -12.48
C LEU A 119 -14.90 26.36 -11.05
N PRO A 120 -16.12 26.89 -10.86
CA PRO A 120 -16.73 26.98 -9.53
C PRO A 120 -16.81 25.61 -8.86
N SER A 121 -16.47 25.54 -7.56
CA SER A 121 -16.37 24.27 -6.82
C SER A 121 -17.70 23.51 -6.69
N ASP A 122 -18.82 24.21 -6.82
CA ASP A 122 -20.19 23.71 -6.75
C ASP A 122 -20.85 23.60 -8.14
N PHE A 123 -20.07 23.66 -9.21
CA PHE A 123 -20.55 23.43 -10.57
C PHE A 123 -21.08 22.00 -10.74
N THR A 124 -22.33 21.87 -11.18
CA THR A 124 -22.98 20.59 -11.47
C THR A 124 -23.44 20.48 -12.94
N GLY A 125 -23.12 21.49 -13.74
CA GLY A 125 -23.43 21.56 -15.16
C GLY A 125 -22.50 20.69 -15.99
N THR A 126 -22.52 20.89 -17.31
CA THR A 126 -21.63 20.16 -18.23
C THR A 126 -21.09 21.08 -19.30
N PHE A 127 -19.87 20.80 -19.78
CA PHE A 127 -19.35 21.38 -21.01
C PHE A 127 -19.52 20.38 -22.15
N ASN A 128 -20.22 20.77 -23.20
CA ASN A 128 -20.18 20.05 -24.45
C ASN A 128 -18.83 20.33 -25.11
N HIS A 129 -18.08 19.27 -25.40
CA HIS A 129 -16.77 19.35 -26.01
C HIS A 129 -16.63 18.37 -27.18
N GLY A 130 -15.67 18.65 -28.06
CA GLY A 130 -15.28 17.70 -29.11
C GLY A 130 -14.42 16.56 -28.57
N THR A 131 -14.09 15.61 -29.44
CA THR A 131 -13.14 14.54 -29.11
C THR A 131 -11.76 15.11 -28.84
N VAL A 132 -11.15 14.65 -27.74
CA VAL A 132 -9.76 14.89 -27.36
C VAL A 132 -9.06 13.55 -27.36
N ASP A 133 -7.86 13.50 -27.92
CA ASP A 133 -7.01 12.31 -27.99
C ASP A 133 -5.54 12.68 -27.78
N GLU A 134 -4.66 11.69 -27.76
CA GLU A 134 -3.21 11.83 -27.55
C GLU A 134 -2.49 12.73 -28.57
N ASN A 135 -3.13 13.04 -29.71
CA ASN A 135 -2.57 13.92 -30.74
C ASN A 135 -3.05 15.37 -30.59
N SER A 136 -3.91 15.65 -29.60
CA SER A 136 -4.36 17.01 -29.31
C SER A 136 -3.20 17.88 -28.83
N THR A 137 -3.14 19.11 -29.33
CA THR A 137 -2.04 20.05 -29.02
C THR A 137 -2.07 20.46 -27.56
N LEU A 138 -1.16 19.88 -26.76
CA LEU A 138 -1.02 20.24 -25.35
C LEU A 138 -0.15 21.49 -25.13
N TYR A 139 0.84 21.70 -26.01
CA TYR A 139 1.76 22.83 -25.93
C TYR A 139 2.08 23.40 -27.32
N ASP A 140 2.05 24.73 -27.44
CA ASP A 140 2.52 25.49 -28.60
C ASP A 140 3.80 26.27 -28.22
N SER A 141 4.93 25.82 -28.76
CA SER A 141 6.24 26.41 -28.51
C SER A 141 6.44 27.80 -29.12
N SER A 142 5.67 28.14 -30.17
CA SER A 142 5.82 29.42 -30.86
C SER A 142 5.27 30.59 -30.04
N THR A 143 4.28 30.31 -29.20
CA THR A 143 3.60 31.28 -28.34
C THR A 143 3.83 31.02 -26.86
N ASP A 144 4.57 29.98 -26.50
CA ASP A 144 4.74 29.47 -25.13
C ASP A 144 3.38 29.27 -24.42
N THR A 145 2.48 28.53 -25.08
CA THR A 145 1.09 28.35 -24.64
C THR A 145 0.81 26.91 -24.26
N ILE A 146 0.31 26.68 -23.05
CA ILE A 146 -0.22 25.39 -22.59
C ILE A 146 -1.75 25.39 -22.73
N TYR A 147 -2.27 24.34 -23.36
CA TYR A 147 -3.71 24.16 -23.57
C TYR A 147 -4.34 23.36 -22.42
N ILE A 148 -5.44 23.89 -21.90
CA ILE A 148 -6.17 23.33 -20.75
C ILE A 148 -7.44 22.66 -21.24
N TYR A 149 -7.52 21.34 -21.07
CA TYR A 149 -8.60 20.48 -21.54
C TYR A 149 -9.49 19.95 -20.42
N ASN A 150 -9.04 19.97 -19.16
CA ASN A 150 -9.83 19.47 -18.04
C ASN A 150 -9.58 20.20 -16.72
N ASP A 151 -10.47 19.98 -15.75
CA ASP A 151 -10.44 20.66 -14.44
C ASP A 151 -9.26 20.24 -13.55
N TYR A 152 -8.67 19.05 -13.75
CA TYR A 152 -7.43 18.68 -13.05
C TYR A 152 -6.30 19.65 -13.38
N GLN A 153 -6.11 19.98 -14.66
CA GLN A 153 -5.09 20.92 -15.09
C GLN A 153 -5.31 22.33 -14.49
N LEU A 154 -6.56 22.82 -14.43
CA LEU A 154 -6.88 24.10 -13.78
C LEU A 154 -6.48 24.11 -12.30
N LYS A 155 -6.75 23.02 -11.58
CA LYS A 155 -6.39 22.86 -10.17
C LYS A 155 -4.88 22.79 -9.96
N ILE A 156 -4.15 22.09 -10.82
CA ILE A 156 -2.68 22.00 -10.76
C ILE A 156 -2.06 23.39 -10.91
N ILE A 157 -2.50 24.18 -11.89
CA ILE A 157 -2.01 25.54 -12.16
C ILE A 157 -2.19 26.46 -10.95
N GLN A 158 -3.27 26.28 -10.19
CA GLN A 158 -3.59 27.11 -9.02
C GLN A 158 -2.91 26.64 -7.74
N SER A 159 -2.38 25.41 -7.73
CA SER A 159 -1.70 24.87 -6.56
C SER A 159 -0.44 25.67 -6.24
N ASP A 160 -0.07 25.72 -4.96
CA ASP A 160 1.16 26.37 -4.51
C ASP A 160 2.43 25.66 -5.04
N ASN A 161 2.30 24.44 -5.56
CA ASN A 161 3.39 23.64 -6.10
C ASN A 161 3.47 23.67 -7.64
N SER A 162 2.64 24.47 -8.33
CA SER A 162 2.49 24.43 -9.78
C SER A 162 3.81 24.65 -10.55
N GLU A 163 4.74 25.40 -9.96
CA GLU A 163 6.10 25.62 -10.45
C GLU A 163 6.93 24.33 -10.60
N ASN A 164 6.62 23.29 -9.83
CA ASN A 164 7.31 22.00 -9.84
C ASN A 164 6.51 20.88 -10.51
N GLU A 165 5.22 21.10 -10.78
CA GLU A 165 4.34 20.08 -11.37
C GLU A 165 4.56 19.99 -12.88
N PRO A 166 5.07 18.87 -13.41
CA PRO A 166 5.38 18.73 -14.82
C PRO A 166 4.12 18.73 -15.69
N VAL A 167 4.19 19.32 -16.87
CA VAL A 167 3.21 19.11 -17.94
C VAL A 167 3.54 17.76 -18.60
N MET A 168 2.58 16.84 -18.58
CA MET A 168 2.76 15.48 -19.09
C MET A 168 2.01 15.28 -20.40
N SER A 169 2.57 14.50 -21.31
CA SER A 169 2.09 14.37 -22.69
C SER A 169 0.68 13.79 -22.84
N GLN A 170 0.06 13.29 -21.77
CA GLN A 170 -1.33 12.80 -21.79
C GLN A 170 -2.29 13.63 -20.93
N ASP A 171 -1.85 14.79 -20.42
CA ASP A 171 -2.68 15.62 -19.52
C ASP A 171 -3.95 16.17 -20.18
N MET A 172 -4.05 16.13 -21.52
CA MET A 172 -5.28 16.49 -22.22
C MET A 172 -6.43 15.50 -21.94
N LEU A 173 -6.10 14.25 -21.56
CA LEU A 173 -7.07 13.21 -21.24
C LEU A 173 -7.30 13.20 -19.72
N PRO A 174 -8.51 13.50 -19.23
CA PRO A 174 -8.77 13.67 -17.81
C PRO A 174 -8.47 12.42 -16.97
N GLU A 175 -8.67 11.22 -17.51
CA GLU A 175 -8.33 9.96 -16.84
C GLU A 175 -6.83 9.63 -16.84
N CYS A 176 -6.01 10.34 -17.62
CA CYS A 176 -4.56 10.13 -17.73
C CYS A 176 -3.73 11.32 -17.23
N VAL A 177 -4.33 12.28 -16.51
CA VAL A 177 -3.60 13.44 -15.97
C VAL A 177 -2.45 12.96 -15.08
N GLY A 178 -1.26 13.53 -15.30
CA GLY A 178 0.00 13.13 -14.66
C GLY A 178 0.72 11.97 -15.36
N MET A 179 0.14 11.39 -16.42
CA MET A 179 0.72 10.28 -17.17
C MET A 179 1.35 10.72 -18.49
N GLY A 180 2.27 9.90 -19.01
CA GLY A 180 2.97 10.17 -20.28
C GLY A 180 4.43 10.55 -20.08
N GLN A 181 5.01 11.28 -21.03
CA GLN A 181 6.35 11.86 -20.91
C GLN A 181 6.25 13.34 -20.55
N PRO A 182 7.21 13.91 -19.81
CA PRO A 182 7.29 15.34 -19.64
C PRO A 182 7.36 16.05 -21.00
N VAL A 183 6.61 17.14 -21.17
CA VAL A 183 6.63 17.97 -22.37
C VAL A 183 7.79 18.96 -22.26
N TYR A 184 8.49 19.23 -23.36
CA TYR A 184 9.63 20.13 -23.41
C TYR A 184 9.37 21.28 -24.37
N SER A 185 9.88 22.47 -24.06
CA SER A 185 9.93 23.56 -25.02
C SER A 185 11.01 23.35 -26.07
N ASP A 186 10.84 23.92 -27.27
CA ASP A 186 11.82 23.81 -28.34
C ASP A 186 13.17 24.37 -27.89
N ASN A 187 14.21 23.53 -27.93
CA ASN A 187 15.60 23.85 -27.53
C ASN A 187 15.87 23.98 -26.02
N SER A 188 14.98 23.48 -25.14
CA SER A 188 15.23 23.37 -23.70
C SER A 188 15.53 21.94 -23.28
N SER A 189 16.48 21.77 -22.35
CA SER A 189 16.70 20.50 -21.65
C SER A 189 15.78 20.32 -20.44
N ASN A 190 15.05 21.36 -20.05
CA ASN A 190 14.11 21.34 -18.94
C ASN A 190 12.70 21.12 -19.46
N TYR A 191 11.96 20.24 -18.80
CA TYR A 191 10.55 20.02 -19.08
C TYR A 191 9.71 21.22 -18.62
N LEU A 192 8.55 21.39 -19.23
CA LEU A 192 7.54 22.39 -18.86
C LEU A 192 6.90 21.99 -17.54
N THR A 193 6.62 22.99 -16.70
CA THR A 193 5.78 22.84 -15.52
C THR A 193 4.52 23.66 -15.67
N TYR A 194 3.53 23.43 -14.81
CA TYR A 194 2.35 24.30 -14.71
C TYR A 194 2.65 25.65 -14.01
N SER A 195 3.88 26.16 -14.17
CA SER A 195 4.32 27.45 -13.64
C SER A 195 3.50 28.61 -14.19
N LYS A 196 3.37 29.68 -13.40
CA LYS A 196 2.66 30.89 -13.84
C LYS A 196 3.42 31.70 -14.89
N SER A 197 4.55 31.19 -15.38
CA SER A 197 5.40 31.84 -16.37
C SER A 197 4.96 31.61 -17.83
N HIS A 198 4.12 30.59 -18.08
CA HIS A 198 3.60 30.26 -19.40
C HIS A 198 2.28 30.99 -19.71
N ASN A 199 1.94 31.05 -21.00
CA ASN A 199 0.60 31.44 -21.41
C ASN A 199 -0.35 30.26 -21.29
N TYR A 200 -1.60 30.53 -20.90
CA TYR A 200 -2.64 29.51 -20.78
C TYR A 200 -3.83 29.81 -21.66
N VAL A 201 -4.34 28.76 -22.29
CA VAL A 201 -5.56 28.80 -23.10
C VAL A 201 -6.49 27.70 -22.63
N LEU A 202 -7.72 28.08 -22.29
CA LEU A 202 -8.81 27.12 -22.12
C LEU A 202 -9.22 26.62 -23.50
N SER A 203 -8.99 25.34 -23.75
CA SER A 203 -9.33 24.69 -25.02
C SER A 203 -10.83 24.73 -25.26
N LYS A 204 -11.26 24.94 -26.51
CA LYS A 204 -12.66 24.80 -26.90
C LYS A 204 -13.24 23.40 -26.61
N ASN A 205 -12.37 22.41 -26.41
CA ASN A 205 -12.72 21.05 -26.05
C ASN A 205 -12.60 20.77 -24.54
N PHE A 206 -12.62 21.81 -23.70
CA PHE A 206 -12.54 21.66 -22.25
C PHE A 206 -13.72 20.86 -21.66
N THR A 207 -13.41 20.00 -20.69
CA THR A 207 -14.40 19.32 -19.84
C THR A 207 -14.22 19.67 -18.37
N GLY A 208 -15.34 19.81 -17.66
CA GLY A 208 -15.34 19.93 -16.19
C GLY A 208 -15.28 18.58 -15.47
N GLU A 209 -15.28 17.47 -16.20
CA GLU A 209 -15.28 16.14 -15.62
C GLU A 209 -13.92 15.79 -15.00
N MET A 210 -13.98 15.17 -13.82
CA MET A 210 -12.82 14.65 -13.09
C MET A 210 -13.04 13.17 -12.77
N PRO A 211 -13.02 12.28 -13.78
CA PRO A 211 -13.03 10.85 -13.54
C PRO A 211 -11.82 10.44 -12.69
N GLU A 212 -11.95 9.38 -11.92
CA GLU A 212 -10.81 8.80 -11.19
C GLU A 212 -9.65 8.53 -12.16
N THR A 213 -8.49 9.14 -11.88
CA THR A 213 -7.31 9.00 -12.74
C THR A 213 -6.83 7.54 -12.75
N LYS A 214 -6.36 7.05 -13.90
CA LYS A 214 -5.75 5.72 -14.01
C LYS A 214 -4.55 5.55 -13.07
N ALA A 215 -3.83 6.62 -12.76
CA ALA A 215 -2.78 6.61 -11.72
C ALA A 215 -3.31 6.17 -10.33
N ASN A 216 -4.50 6.64 -9.95
CA ASN A 216 -5.19 6.19 -8.73
C ASN A 216 -5.82 4.80 -8.89
N GLN A 217 -6.20 4.40 -10.10
CA GLN A 217 -6.74 3.04 -10.35
C GLN A 217 -5.66 1.95 -10.28
N ILE A 218 -4.37 2.31 -10.36
CA ILE A 218 -3.23 1.39 -10.19
C ILE A 218 -3.05 0.95 -8.71
N SER A 219 -3.78 1.54 -7.75
CA SER A 219 -3.67 1.21 -6.32
C SER A 219 -4.63 0.14 -5.79
N ASN A 220 -5.26 -0.67 -6.65
CA ASN A 220 -6.27 -1.63 -6.17
C ASN A 220 -5.67 -2.94 -5.65
N ILE A 221 -4.82 -2.84 -4.62
CA ILE A 221 -4.73 -3.89 -3.61
C ILE A 221 -5.86 -3.65 -2.62
N SER A 222 -6.66 -4.67 -2.34
CA SER A 222 -7.73 -4.60 -1.35
C SER A 222 -7.18 -4.21 0.02
N THR A 223 -7.66 -3.08 0.54
CA THR A 223 -7.52 -2.66 1.95
C THR A 223 -8.70 -3.15 2.80
N GLU A 224 -9.65 -3.86 2.20
CA GLU A 224 -10.76 -4.48 2.91
C GLU A 224 -10.34 -5.82 3.51
N ASN A 225 -10.68 -6.01 4.80
CA ASN A 225 -10.48 -7.25 5.55
C ASN A 225 -9.02 -7.75 5.59
N CYS A 226 -8.06 -6.85 5.80
CA CYS A 226 -6.62 -7.16 5.83
C CYS A 226 -6.14 -7.82 7.14
N GLU A 227 -7.05 -8.29 7.99
CA GLU A 227 -6.75 -8.92 9.28
C GLU A 227 -5.81 -8.05 10.16
N GLY A 228 -5.98 -6.74 10.05
CA GLY A 228 -5.23 -5.71 10.77
C GLY A 228 -3.91 -5.28 10.13
N ARG A 229 -3.51 -5.88 9.01
CA ARG A 229 -2.39 -5.39 8.18
C ARG A 229 -2.80 -4.13 7.41
N ASP A 230 -1.84 -3.54 6.71
CA ASP A 230 -2.09 -2.34 5.89
C ASP A 230 -2.83 -2.68 4.58
N PHE A 231 -2.52 -3.82 3.97
CA PHE A 231 -3.13 -4.29 2.71
C PHE A 231 -3.01 -5.82 2.57
N ASN A 232 -3.78 -6.42 1.65
CA ASN A 232 -3.69 -7.85 1.33
C ASN A 232 -2.43 -8.19 0.51
N GLY A 233 -1.77 -9.30 0.82
CA GLY A 233 -0.48 -9.67 0.23
C GLY A 233 0.73 -9.02 0.90
N GLN A 234 0.53 -8.24 1.98
CA GLN A 234 1.62 -7.75 2.83
C GLN A 234 2.24 -8.91 3.60
N VAL A 235 3.55 -9.08 3.47
CA VAL A 235 4.32 -10.17 4.11
C VAL A 235 5.41 -9.69 5.04
N VAL A 236 5.73 -8.40 5.02
CA VAL A 236 6.67 -7.78 5.96
C VAL A 236 6.17 -6.41 6.43
N LYS A 237 6.57 -6.02 7.64
CA LYS A 237 6.34 -4.68 8.18
C LYS A 237 7.54 -4.22 9.00
N THR A 238 7.97 -2.99 8.80
CA THR A 238 8.97 -2.35 9.66
C THR A 238 8.26 -1.56 10.75
N ILE A 239 8.60 -1.84 12.01
CA ILE A 239 8.08 -1.16 13.20
C ILE A 239 9.30 -0.69 14.01
N GLY A 240 9.46 0.62 14.14
CA GLY A 240 10.69 1.20 14.66
C GLY A 240 11.89 0.86 13.77
N ASP A 241 12.91 0.23 14.34
CA ASP A 241 14.15 -0.19 13.67
C ASP A 241 14.14 -1.66 13.23
N LYS A 242 13.06 -2.40 13.48
CA LYS A 242 12.95 -3.83 13.19
C LYS A 242 11.97 -4.12 12.07
N THR A 243 12.39 -4.92 11.11
CA THR A 243 11.50 -5.55 10.12
C THR A 243 11.01 -6.89 10.64
N TYR A 244 9.70 -7.12 10.56
CA TYR A 244 9.01 -8.34 10.93
C TYR A 244 8.43 -9.03 9.70
N ILE A 245 8.59 -10.35 9.62
CA ILE A 245 7.94 -11.22 8.64
C ILE A 245 6.57 -11.64 9.19
N LEU A 246 5.52 -11.52 8.38
CA LEU A 246 4.14 -11.81 8.76
C LEU A 246 3.80 -13.28 8.45
N ILE A 247 3.46 -14.04 9.47
CA ILE A 247 3.14 -15.48 9.40
C ILE A 247 1.63 -15.67 9.52
N GLY A 248 1.02 -16.14 8.44
CA GLY A 248 -0.42 -16.30 8.28
C GLY A 248 -0.88 -17.73 8.02
N ASN A 249 0.02 -18.70 7.89
CA ASN A 249 -0.30 -20.11 7.63
C ASN A 249 0.80 -21.08 8.15
N GLU A 250 0.49 -22.37 8.08
CA GLU A 250 1.37 -23.46 8.53
C GLU A 250 2.64 -23.58 7.68
N GLU A 251 2.52 -23.43 6.36
CA GLU A 251 3.62 -23.57 5.42
C GLU A 251 4.73 -22.54 5.71
N GLN A 252 4.35 -21.29 5.96
CA GLN A 252 5.28 -20.24 6.39
C GLN A 252 5.95 -20.57 7.73
N LEU A 253 5.16 -20.99 8.73
CA LEU A 253 5.68 -21.27 10.08
C LEU A 253 6.72 -22.40 10.05
N ARG A 254 6.51 -23.43 9.22
CA ARG A 254 7.46 -24.54 9.00
C ARG A 254 8.75 -24.12 8.28
N LYS A 255 8.78 -22.96 7.63
CA LYS A 255 9.94 -22.49 6.85
C LYS A 255 10.93 -21.67 7.66
N ILE A 256 10.59 -21.28 8.89
CA ILE A 256 11.51 -20.58 9.78
C ILE A 256 12.80 -21.40 9.94
N GLY A 257 13.94 -20.78 9.65
CA GLY A 257 15.27 -21.40 9.69
C GLY A 257 15.73 -22.05 8.38
N SER A 258 14.90 -22.08 7.34
CA SER A 258 15.28 -22.65 6.03
C SER A 258 16.11 -21.71 5.15
N GLY A 259 16.10 -20.40 5.44
CA GLY A 259 16.78 -19.39 4.61
C GLY A 259 16.11 -19.13 3.25
N VAL A 260 14.92 -19.68 3.02
CA VAL A 260 14.11 -19.41 1.82
C VAL A 260 13.68 -17.95 1.79
N THR A 261 13.67 -17.33 0.60
CA THR A 261 13.19 -15.96 0.38
C THR A 261 11.71 -15.82 0.75
N VAL A 262 11.36 -14.69 1.38
CA VAL A 262 9.97 -14.32 1.67
C VAL A 262 9.40 -13.59 0.46
N TYR A 263 8.33 -14.13 -0.14
CA TYR A 263 7.71 -13.52 -1.32
C TYR A 263 6.42 -12.79 -0.97
N GLY A 264 6.32 -11.52 -1.40
CA GLY A 264 5.07 -10.76 -1.40
C GLY A 264 4.17 -11.14 -2.59
N ALA A 265 3.05 -10.45 -2.73
CA ALA A 265 2.20 -10.61 -3.91
C ALA A 265 2.97 -10.27 -5.20
N VAL A 266 2.67 -11.00 -6.27
CA VAL A 266 3.33 -10.88 -7.58
C VAL A 266 2.29 -10.65 -8.66
N TYR A 267 2.56 -9.69 -9.54
CA TYR A 267 1.68 -9.31 -10.63
C TYR A 267 2.38 -9.38 -11.99
N GLN A 268 1.60 -9.59 -13.05
CA GLN A 268 2.09 -9.52 -14.42
C GLN A 268 2.34 -8.07 -14.85
N VAL A 269 3.37 -7.88 -15.64
CA VAL A 269 3.68 -6.60 -16.30
C VAL A 269 3.90 -6.81 -17.78
N TYR A 270 3.77 -5.75 -18.57
CA TYR A 270 4.19 -5.72 -19.96
C TYR A 270 5.14 -4.55 -20.24
N LEU A 271 6.06 -4.76 -21.18
CA LEU A 271 7.04 -3.77 -21.63
C LEU A 271 6.51 -3.08 -22.88
N HIS A 272 6.35 -1.76 -22.80
CA HIS A 272 6.00 -0.91 -23.92
C HIS A 272 6.88 0.34 -23.93
N ALA A 273 7.43 0.70 -25.09
CA ALA A 273 8.32 1.86 -25.24
C ALA A 273 9.45 1.92 -24.18
N ALA A 274 10.08 0.77 -23.89
CA ALA A 274 11.15 0.60 -22.90
C ALA A 274 10.76 0.90 -21.44
N LYS A 275 9.46 0.97 -21.11
CA LYS A 275 8.94 1.08 -19.74
C LYS A 275 8.03 -0.10 -19.41
N TRP A 276 8.11 -0.58 -18.17
CA TRP A 276 7.22 -1.61 -17.64
C TRP A 276 5.95 -0.99 -17.11
N TYR A 277 4.82 -1.62 -17.40
CA TYR A 277 3.49 -1.24 -16.92
C TYR A 277 2.83 -2.46 -16.29
N VAL A 278 2.02 -2.23 -15.25
CA VAL A 278 1.16 -3.26 -14.68
C VAL A 278 0.22 -3.77 -15.77
N ASP A 279 0.14 -5.08 -15.93
CA ASP A 279 -0.73 -5.71 -16.92
C ASP A 279 -2.10 -6.01 -16.31
N GLU A 280 -3.12 -5.89 -17.15
CA GLU A 280 -4.52 -5.96 -16.74
C GLU A 280 -5.29 -6.97 -17.59
N ASP A 281 -6.29 -7.59 -16.96
CA ASP A 281 -7.26 -8.45 -17.62
C ASP A 281 -8.25 -7.65 -18.48
N GLU A 282 -9.14 -8.35 -19.19
CA GLU A 282 -10.19 -7.73 -20.03
C GLU A 282 -11.17 -6.82 -19.23
N ASN A 283 -11.20 -6.94 -17.90
CA ASN A 283 -12.03 -6.12 -17.02
C ASN A 283 -11.26 -4.93 -16.42
N GLY A 284 -9.98 -4.76 -16.74
CA GLY A 284 -9.11 -3.72 -16.19
C GLY A 284 -8.52 -4.04 -14.82
N ASN A 285 -8.60 -5.29 -14.34
CA ASN A 285 -7.99 -5.68 -13.06
C ASN A 285 -6.53 -6.10 -13.26
N PRO A 286 -5.61 -5.71 -12.35
CA PRO A 286 -4.25 -6.22 -12.35
C PRO A 286 -4.18 -7.76 -12.32
N ILE A 287 -3.37 -8.36 -13.18
CA ILE A 287 -3.26 -9.82 -13.27
C ILE A 287 -2.32 -10.35 -12.16
N MET A 288 -2.91 -10.97 -11.13
CA MET A 288 -2.19 -11.58 -10.02
C MET A 288 -1.59 -12.94 -10.42
N LEU A 289 -0.30 -13.11 -10.20
CA LEU A 289 0.43 -14.36 -10.42
C LEU A 289 0.77 -15.09 -9.11
N TYR A 290 0.70 -14.39 -7.98
CA TYR A 290 0.87 -14.96 -6.64
C TYR A 290 0.27 -14.05 -5.57
N GLY A 291 -0.46 -14.62 -4.61
CA GLY A 291 -1.05 -13.87 -3.49
C GLY A 291 -0.05 -13.41 -2.41
N GLY A 292 1.19 -13.89 -2.47
CA GLY A 292 2.19 -13.70 -1.42
C GLY A 292 2.14 -14.80 -0.36
N ASP A 293 3.26 -15.03 0.32
CA ASP A 293 3.42 -16.17 1.24
C ASP A 293 2.38 -16.18 2.37
N ALA A 294 1.90 -15.01 2.79
CA ALA A 294 0.91 -14.89 3.86
C ALA A 294 -0.51 -15.24 3.39
N ASP A 295 -0.84 -15.08 2.11
CA ASP A 295 -2.23 -15.09 1.60
C ASP A 295 -2.43 -16.16 0.53
N LEU A 296 -2.14 -17.41 0.88
CA LEU A 296 -2.21 -18.55 -0.04
C LEU A 296 -3.65 -18.90 -0.48
N LYS A 297 -4.69 -18.54 0.27
CA LYS A 297 -6.07 -18.94 -0.04
C LYS A 297 -6.81 -17.85 -0.81
N LYS A 298 -7.73 -18.24 -1.70
CA LYS A 298 -8.60 -17.32 -2.46
C LYS A 298 -9.35 -16.35 -1.55
N SER A 299 -9.78 -16.80 -0.38
CA SER A 299 -10.47 -15.95 0.59
C SER A 299 -9.59 -14.85 1.20
N GLN A 300 -8.27 -14.95 1.06
CA GLN A 300 -7.27 -14.02 1.59
C GLN A 300 -6.75 -13.09 0.48
N ASN A 301 -6.45 -13.64 -0.70
CA ASN A 301 -5.92 -12.86 -1.83
C ASN A 301 -6.97 -12.39 -2.85
N GLY A 302 -8.19 -12.91 -2.79
CA GLY A 302 -9.30 -12.56 -3.70
C GLY A 302 -9.30 -13.26 -5.06
N ASN A 303 -8.21 -13.94 -5.43
CA ASN A 303 -8.02 -14.52 -6.76
C ASN A 303 -8.22 -16.05 -6.77
N GLU A 304 -7.30 -16.81 -6.15
CA GLU A 304 -7.28 -18.28 -6.18
C GLU A 304 -6.49 -18.88 -5.01
N ASP A 305 -6.50 -20.21 -4.92
CA ASP A 305 -5.68 -20.94 -3.95
C ASP A 305 -4.30 -21.24 -4.55
N PHE A 306 -3.24 -20.68 -3.95
CA PHE A 306 -1.85 -20.86 -4.34
C PHE A 306 -1.12 -21.85 -3.43
N GLY A 307 -0.08 -22.49 -3.97
CA GLY A 307 0.92 -23.20 -3.15
C GLY A 307 1.96 -22.24 -2.55
N PHE A 308 2.71 -22.69 -1.55
CA PHE A 308 3.72 -21.85 -0.88
C PHE A 308 5.01 -21.65 -1.70
N GLY A 309 5.50 -20.40 -1.79
CA GLY A 309 6.84 -20.04 -2.26
C GLY A 309 7.04 -20.06 -3.79
N GLU A 310 8.26 -19.69 -4.21
CA GLU A 310 8.69 -19.41 -5.60
C GLU A 310 8.12 -20.35 -6.67
N LYS A 311 8.13 -21.67 -6.41
CA LYS A 311 7.71 -22.71 -7.37
C LYS A 311 6.23 -22.63 -7.74
N ASN A 312 5.44 -21.94 -6.92
CA ASN A 312 4.01 -21.75 -7.07
C ASN A 312 3.64 -20.34 -7.55
N ILE A 313 4.64 -19.49 -7.84
CA ILE A 313 4.40 -18.20 -8.52
C ILE A 313 4.15 -18.52 -9.99
N HIS A 314 2.95 -18.20 -10.47
CA HIS A 314 2.56 -18.44 -11.85
C HIS A 314 3.49 -17.74 -12.83
N ASP A 315 3.72 -18.37 -13.99
CA ASP A 315 4.37 -17.68 -15.09
C ASP A 315 3.43 -16.72 -15.78
N LYS A 316 4.03 -15.71 -16.40
CA LYS A 316 3.32 -14.75 -17.22
C LYS A 316 2.55 -15.46 -18.34
N ASP A 317 1.30 -15.10 -18.54
CA ASP A 317 0.45 -15.60 -19.60
C ASP A 317 -0.20 -14.45 -20.36
N LYS A 318 0.28 -14.21 -21.59
CA LYS A 318 -0.26 -13.19 -22.48
C LYS A 318 -1.75 -13.36 -22.76
N LYS A 319 -2.31 -14.57 -22.61
CA LYS A 319 -3.74 -14.81 -22.86
C LYS A 319 -4.65 -14.18 -21.83
N GLN A 320 -4.12 -13.88 -20.65
CA GLN A 320 -4.87 -13.23 -19.58
C GLN A 320 -4.91 -11.70 -19.77
N SER A 321 -3.99 -11.15 -20.59
CA SER A 321 -3.87 -9.72 -20.84
C SER A 321 -4.93 -9.22 -21.82
N LYS A 322 -5.56 -8.07 -21.52
CA LYS A 322 -6.34 -7.31 -22.51
C LYS A 322 -5.51 -6.83 -23.71
N TYR A 323 -4.18 -6.81 -23.56
CA TYR A 323 -3.23 -6.52 -24.63
C TYR A 323 -2.71 -7.78 -25.34
N SER A 324 -3.39 -8.93 -25.21
CA SER A 324 -2.95 -10.22 -25.77
C SER A 324 -2.63 -10.24 -27.27
N LEU A 325 -3.23 -9.32 -28.05
CA LEU A 325 -3.02 -9.15 -29.48
C LEU A 325 -1.83 -8.24 -29.83
N TYR A 326 -1.29 -7.48 -28.87
CA TYR A 326 -0.16 -6.59 -29.08
C TYR A 326 1.16 -7.35 -28.96
N PRO A 327 2.21 -6.96 -29.73
CA PRO A 327 3.51 -7.62 -29.71
C PRO A 327 4.38 -7.15 -28.53
N TYR A 328 3.84 -7.20 -27.31
CA TYR A 328 4.55 -6.80 -26.09
C TYR A 328 5.39 -7.94 -25.51
N ILE A 329 6.27 -7.58 -24.58
CA ILE A 329 7.03 -8.53 -23.77
C ILE A 329 6.43 -8.52 -22.38
N TRP A 330 6.13 -9.68 -21.83
CA TRP A 330 5.58 -9.79 -20.49
C TRP A 330 6.68 -10.09 -19.47
N GLY A 331 6.44 -9.68 -18.23
CA GLY A 331 7.30 -9.87 -17.08
C GLY A 331 6.50 -10.09 -15.81
N ARG A 332 7.19 -10.07 -14.67
CA ARG A 332 6.58 -10.13 -13.33
C ARG A 332 7.13 -8.97 -12.50
N CYS A 333 6.31 -8.49 -11.58
CA CYS A 333 6.71 -7.45 -10.63
C CYS A 333 6.15 -7.73 -9.24
N GLY A 334 6.79 -7.14 -8.23
CA GLY A 334 6.38 -7.24 -6.84
C GLY A 334 5.52 -6.07 -6.38
N VAL A 335 5.04 -6.18 -5.14
CA VAL A 335 4.35 -5.11 -4.42
C VAL A 335 5.30 -4.45 -3.43
N ASN A 336 5.33 -3.12 -3.42
CA ASN A 336 6.08 -2.34 -2.44
C ASN A 336 5.45 -2.55 -1.05
N GLN A 337 6.22 -3.14 -0.13
CA GLN A 337 5.71 -3.55 1.18
C GLN A 337 5.37 -2.37 2.12
N SER A 338 5.84 -1.17 1.79
CA SER A 338 5.61 0.06 2.58
C SER A 338 4.45 0.89 2.06
N THR A 339 4.03 0.72 0.80
CA THR A 339 2.94 1.51 0.19
C THR A 339 1.76 0.66 -0.23
N GLY A 340 1.95 -0.64 -0.45
CA GLY A 340 0.93 -1.51 -1.04
C GLY A 340 0.77 -1.32 -2.55
N GLU A 341 1.61 -0.52 -3.19
CA GLU A 341 1.54 -0.28 -4.63
C GLU A 341 2.22 -1.41 -5.41
N ILE A 342 1.61 -1.79 -6.53
CA ILE A 342 2.23 -2.68 -7.51
C ILE A 342 3.28 -1.87 -8.27
N ASP A 343 4.56 -2.14 -8.04
CA ASP A 343 5.65 -1.43 -8.70
C ASP A 343 6.11 -2.24 -9.92
N PRO A 344 5.85 -1.79 -11.16
CA PRO A 344 6.12 -2.57 -12.36
C PRO A 344 7.61 -2.82 -12.62
N THR A 345 8.50 -2.18 -11.86
CA THR A 345 9.96 -2.33 -11.94
C THR A 345 10.54 -3.12 -10.76
N LEU A 346 9.75 -3.41 -9.74
CA LEU A 346 10.20 -4.10 -8.54
C LEU A 346 10.43 -5.60 -8.82
N ASP A 347 11.70 -5.99 -8.69
CA ASP A 347 12.13 -7.38 -8.72
C ASP A 347 11.50 -8.16 -7.55
N ILE A 348 10.82 -9.26 -7.86
CA ILE A 348 10.08 -10.07 -6.89
C ILE A 348 11.00 -10.65 -5.81
N ASP A 349 12.27 -10.93 -6.14
CA ASP A 349 13.26 -11.47 -5.20
C ASP A 349 13.73 -10.41 -4.20
N LYS A 350 13.52 -9.14 -4.52
CA LYS A 350 13.95 -7.98 -3.72
C LYS A 350 12.78 -7.22 -3.09
N ALA A 351 11.55 -7.64 -3.36
CA ALA A 351 10.35 -6.97 -2.87
C ALA A 351 10.31 -6.90 -1.33
N THR A 352 10.87 -7.90 -0.64
CA THR A 352 10.96 -7.94 0.82
C THR A 352 12.39 -7.80 1.34
N ASN A 353 13.39 -8.27 0.58
CA ASN A 353 14.77 -8.50 1.05
C ASN A 353 14.85 -9.34 2.35
N GLN A 354 13.84 -10.17 2.63
CA GLN A 354 13.77 -11.01 3.81
C GLN A 354 13.89 -12.49 3.46
N LYS A 355 14.37 -13.26 4.43
CA LYS A 355 14.43 -14.72 4.39
C LYS A 355 13.84 -15.30 5.67
N TYR A 356 13.31 -16.51 5.58
CA TYR A 356 12.89 -17.28 6.75
C TYR A 356 14.12 -17.79 7.52
N SER A 357 14.81 -16.89 8.21
CA SER A 357 16.03 -17.16 8.99
C SER A 357 15.73 -17.44 10.47
N THR A 358 16.62 -18.15 11.16
CA THR A 358 16.45 -18.48 12.60
C THR A 358 16.46 -17.25 13.51
N ASN A 359 17.09 -16.16 13.08
CA ASN A 359 17.31 -14.92 13.81
C ASN A 359 16.42 -13.73 13.35
N ALA A 360 15.53 -13.95 12.38
CA ALA A 360 14.62 -12.90 11.93
C ALA A 360 13.50 -12.61 12.94
N ASN A 361 12.80 -11.50 12.75
CA ASN A 361 11.64 -11.15 13.57
C ASN A 361 10.35 -11.58 12.86
N TYR A 362 9.39 -12.09 13.62
CA TYR A 362 8.16 -12.68 13.11
C TYR A 362 6.94 -12.18 13.89
N ILE A 363 5.86 -11.90 13.17
CA ILE A 363 4.53 -11.67 13.73
C ILE A 363 3.62 -12.80 13.24
N ILE A 364 3.08 -13.58 14.17
CA ILE A 364 2.01 -14.55 13.88
C ILE A 364 0.69 -13.81 14.02
N PHE A 365 -0.05 -13.66 12.91
CA PHE A 365 -1.28 -12.86 12.91
C PHE A 365 -2.56 -13.68 12.68
N ARG A 366 -2.42 -14.98 12.43
CA ARG A 366 -3.55 -15.92 12.33
C ARG A 366 -3.41 -17.09 13.28
N ASN A 367 -4.54 -17.73 13.57
CA ASN A 367 -4.51 -19.06 14.14
C ASN A 367 -3.92 -20.04 13.11
N ILE A 368 -3.08 -20.96 13.56
CA ILE A 368 -2.38 -21.92 12.71
C ILE A 368 -2.65 -23.33 13.23
N ASP A 369 -3.20 -24.18 12.39
CA ASP A 369 -3.36 -25.60 12.68
C ASP A 369 -2.19 -26.39 12.07
N LEU A 370 -1.52 -27.19 12.89
CA LEU A 370 -0.34 -27.99 12.51
C LEU A 370 -0.65 -29.49 12.40
N SER A 371 -1.93 -29.84 12.23
CA SER A 371 -2.40 -31.22 12.19
C SER A 371 -2.00 -32.00 10.92
N ASN A 372 -1.49 -31.32 9.89
CA ASN A 372 -1.18 -31.94 8.60
C ASN A 372 -0.02 -32.95 8.66
N GLU A 373 1.01 -32.66 9.44
CA GLU A 373 2.18 -33.53 9.59
C GLU A 373 2.86 -33.29 10.94
N ASN A 374 3.73 -34.23 11.35
CA ASN A 374 4.52 -34.06 12.57
C ASN A 374 5.33 -32.76 12.49
N TRP A 375 5.43 -32.10 13.64
CA TRP A 375 6.17 -30.85 13.80
C TRP A 375 7.67 -31.13 13.91
N THR A 376 8.45 -30.41 13.09
CA THR A 376 9.90 -30.37 13.21
C THR A 376 10.29 -29.26 14.19
N PRO A 377 10.95 -29.56 15.31
CA PRO A 377 11.35 -28.56 16.30
C PRO A 377 12.20 -27.42 15.70
N LEU A 378 11.90 -26.17 16.08
CA LEU A 378 12.62 -25.00 15.55
C LEU A 378 13.88 -24.65 16.36
N MET A 379 14.98 -24.39 15.66
CA MET A 379 16.13 -23.68 16.21
C MET A 379 15.90 -22.17 16.02
N PHE A 380 15.74 -21.41 17.09
CA PHE A 380 15.25 -20.04 17.01
C PHE A 380 16.06 -19.05 17.88
N GLN A 381 16.35 -17.90 17.30
CA GLN A 381 17.27 -16.88 17.85
C GLN A 381 16.73 -15.44 17.70
N GLY A 382 15.56 -15.28 17.08
CA GLY A 382 14.99 -13.97 16.78
C GLY A 382 13.88 -13.52 17.73
N THR A 383 12.92 -12.80 17.17
CA THR A 383 11.72 -12.35 17.87
C THR A 383 10.49 -13.00 17.25
N MET A 384 9.61 -13.62 18.04
CA MET A 384 8.33 -14.16 17.58
C MET A 384 7.21 -13.60 18.46
N ILE A 385 6.32 -12.82 17.87
CA ILE A 385 5.22 -12.17 18.59
C ILE A 385 3.90 -12.63 17.96
N GLY A 386 2.96 -13.09 18.79
CA GLY A 386 1.58 -13.21 18.35
C GLY A 386 0.88 -11.87 18.42
N ALA A 387 0.18 -11.49 17.36
CA ALA A 387 -0.71 -10.33 17.36
C ALA A 387 -1.81 -10.56 16.35
N LYS A 388 -3.04 -10.76 16.82
CA LYS A 388 -4.20 -10.99 15.97
C LYS A 388 -5.19 -9.85 16.12
N ALA A 389 -5.64 -9.30 15.00
CA ALA A 389 -6.65 -8.25 14.99
C ALA A 389 -8.05 -8.79 15.35
N ASP A 390 -8.85 -7.95 16.00
CA ASP A 390 -10.25 -8.23 16.36
C ASP A 390 -11.24 -7.94 15.20
N GLY A 391 -10.71 -7.59 14.04
CA GLY A 391 -11.47 -7.15 12.86
C GLY A 391 -11.80 -5.66 12.83
N LYS A 392 -11.43 -4.89 13.86
CA LYS A 392 -11.60 -3.43 13.95
C LYS A 392 -10.30 -2.68 14.12
N SER A 393 -9.32 -3.28 14.81
CA SER A 393 -8.00 -2.69 15.05
C SER A 393 -6.97 -3.11 14.00
N THR A 394 -6.00 -2.25 13.73
CA THR A 394 -4.77 -2.61 13.04
C THR A 394 -3.81 -3.36 13.98
N LEU A 395 -2.86 -4.10 13.40
CA LEU A 395 -1.81 -4.82 14.10
C LEU A 395 -0.72 -3.88 14.66
N TRP A 396 -0.64 -2.66 14.14
CA TRP A 396 0.33 -1.65 14.56
C TRP A 396 -0.26 -0.24 14.48
N ASN A 397 0.36 0.67 15.23
CA ASN A 397 0.11 2.09 15.15
C ASN A 397 1.02 2.70 14.09
N ASN A 398 0.45 3.49 13.18
CA ASN A 398 1.20 4.25 12.19
C ASN A 398 1.47 5.67 12.70
N ASP A 399 2.60 6.24 12.28
CA ASP A 399 2.95 7.63 12.52
C ASP A 399 1.95 8.53 11.79
N THR A 400 1.17 9.31 12.56
CA THR A 400 0.14 10.21 12.03
C THR A 400 0.70 11.32 11.14
N SER A 401 2.02 11.54 11.12
CA SER A 401 2.68 12.52 10.25
C SER A 401 2.93 12.04 8.82
N VAL A 402 2.69 10.76 8.52
CA VAL A 402 2.85 10.19 7.19
C VAL A 402 1.51 9.63 6.71
N ILE A 403 1.23 9.80 5.42
CA ILE A 403 -0.02 9.37 4.78
C ILE A 403 0.01 7.94 4.23
N ASP A 404 1.20 7.32 4.16
CA ASP A 404 1.42 5.95 3.68
C ASP A 404 1.69 4.97 4.84
N TYR A 405 1.96 3.71 4.52
CA TYR A 405 2.24 2.66 5.51
C TYR A 405 3.72 2.53 5.89
N SER A 406 4.58 3.48 5.50
CA SER A 406 6.03 3.36 5.64
C SER A 406 6.54 3.49 7.07
N LYS A 407 5.74 4.07 7.97
CA LYS A 407 6.15 4.33 9.36
C LYS A 407 5.15 3.78 10.37
N ALA A 408 5.41 2.57 10.86
CA ALA A 408 4.81 2.10 12.10
C ALA A 408 5.70 2.44 13.31
N THR A 409 5.06 2.94 14.37
CA THR A 409 5.74 3.34 15.61
C THR A 409 5.78 2.19 16.60
N ASP A 410 4.67 1.47 16.75
CA ASP A 410 4.49 0.44 17.77
C ASP A 410 3.59 -0.69 17.29
N LEU A 411 3.81 -1.89 17.83
CA LEU A 411 2.92 -3.02 17.64
C LEU A 411 1.69 -2.87 18.56
N ASN A 412 0.50 -3.00 17.98
CA ASN A 412 -0.75 -3.10 18.74
C ASN A 412 -0.99 -4.57 19.09
N ILE A 413 -0.54 -4.97 20.29
CA ILE A 413 -0.68 -6.35 20.77
C ILE A 413 -2.16 -6.61 21.08
N GLY A 414 -2.88 -7.13 20.08
CA GLY A 414 -4.25 -7.58 20.18
C GLY A 414 -4.36 -9.01 20.74
N ASP A 415 -5.29 -9.78 20.19
CA ASP A 415 -5.57 -11.15 20.64
C ASP A 415 -4.37 -12.09 20.41
N LYS A 416 -4.29 -13.15 21.22
CA LYS A 416 -3.33 -14.24 21.04
C LYS A 416 -3.75 -15.13 19.87
N PRO A 417 -2.96 -15.23 18.78
CA PRO A 417 -3.18 -16.29 17.80
C PRO A 417 -2.97 -17.65 18.47
N VAL A 418 -3.78 -18.62 18.04
CA VAL A 418 -3.72 -20.00 18.54
C VAL A 418 -2.95 -20.87 17.55
N ILE A 419 -1.87 -21.50 18.01
CA ILE A 419 -1.15 -22.57 17.31
C ILE A 419 -1.67 -23.91 17.86
N SER A 420 -2.25 -24.75 17.00
CA SER A 420 -2.93 -25.97 17.45
C SER A 420 -2.39 -27.25 16.85
N ASN A 421 -2.65 -28.37 17.55
CA ASN A 421 -2.36 -29.72 17.10
C ASN A 421 -0.87 -29.98 16.79
N VAL A 422 0.01 -29.42 17.61
CA VAL A 422 1.45 -29.69 17.50
C VAL A 422 1.71 -31.13 17.89
N ASN A 423 2.31 -31.92 16.99
CA ASN A 423 2.74 -33.29 17.29
C ASN A 423 4.23 -33.48 16.98
N VAL A 424 5.06 -33.60 18.00
CA VAL A 424 6.50 -33.88 17.87
C VAL A 424 6.73 -35.34 18.24
N SER A 425 7.39 -36.09 17.36
CA SER A 425 7.73 -37.50 17.60
C SER A 425 9.20 -37.76 17.26
N GLN A 426 10.02 -37.96 18.28
CA GLN A 426 11.46 -38.23 18.17
C GLN A 426 11.73 -39.71 18.51
N THR A 427 11.68 -40.56 17.47
CA THR A 427 11.91 -42.02 17.60
C THR A 427 13.29 -42.46 17.09
N SER A 428 13.89 -41.68 16.18
CA SER A 428 15.23 -41.92 15.63
C SER A 428 16.33 -41.28 16.49
N GLU A 429 17.58 -41.64 16.26
CA GLU A 429 18.73 -40.93 16.87
C GLU A 429 18.71 -39.46 16.47
N LEU A 430 18.80 -38.56 17.45
CA LEU A 430 18.75 -37.11 17.24
C LEU A 430 20.08 -36.62 16.64
N ASP A 431 20.01 -35.91 15.52
CA ASP A 431 21.19 -35.35 14.87
C ASP A 431 21.60 -34.01 15.51
N VAL A 432 22.68 -34.02 16.31
CA VAL A 432 23.22 -32.83 16.99
C VAL A 432 23.97 -31.88 16.05
N GLY A 433 24.10 -32.22 14.77
CA GLY A 433 24.53 -31.33 13.71
C GLY A 433 23.40 -30.49 13.12
N GLU A 434 22.14 -30.89 13.35
CA GLU A 434 20.94 -30.19 12.86
C GLU A 434 20.15 -29.52 13.99
N GLN A 435 19.96 -30.23 15.11
CA GLN A 435 19.14 -29.76 16.23
C GLN A 435 19.66 -30.27 17.57
N MET A 436 19.34 -29.56 18.64
CA MET A 436 19.46 -30.06 20.01
C MET A 436 18.21 -29.67 20.79
N GLY A 437 17.68 -30.60 21.58
CA GLY A 437 16.41 -30.46 22.28
C GLY A 437 15.21 -30.91 21.43
N VAL A 438 14.13 -31.28 22.12
CA VAL A 438 12.89 -31.78 21.52
C VAL A 438 11.71 -31.00 22.10
N GLY A 439 10.94 -30.34 21.25
CA GLY A 439 9.79 -29.52 21.64
C GLY A 439 9.19 -28.77 20.45
N PHE A 440 8.29 -27.80 20.68
CA PHE A 440 7.91 -26.88 19.60
C PHE A 440 9.14 -26.11 19.09
N PHE A 441 9.91 -25.53 20.01
CA PHE A 441 11.29 -25.13 19.76
C PHE A 441 12.23 -26.29 20.16
N ALA A 442 13.21 -26.61 19.33
CA ALA A 442 14.35 -27.44 19.75
C ALA A 442 15.18 -26.65 20.75
N THR A 443 15.69 -25.49 20.32
CA THR A 443 16.47 -24.57 21.14
C THR A 443 16.04 -23.13 20.88
N LEU A 444 15.78 -22.38 21.96
CA LEU A 444 15.78 -20.93 21.97
C LEU A 444 17.15 -20.46 22.47
N SER A 445 17.88 -19.67 21.68
CA SER A 445 19.19 -19.19 22.10
C SER A 445 19.59 -17.89 21.42
N ASN A 446 20.21 -16.98 22.16
CA ASN A 446 20.72 -15.74 21.57
C ASN A 446 21.94 -15.98 20.69
N GLU A 447 22.08 -15.16 19.64
CA GLU A 447 23.34 -15.05 18.92
C GLU A 447 24.45 -14.56 19.86
N ALA A 448 25.67 -15.05 19.62
CA ALA A 448 26.85 -14.46 20.20
C ALA A 448 27.11 -13.10 19.55
N SER A 449 27.60 -12.14 20.32
CA SER A 449 28.02 -10.84 19.79
C SER A 449 29.16 -11.02 18.78
N ASP A 450 29.13 -10.23 17.71
CA ASP A 450 30.20 -10.20 16.70
C ASP A 450 31.55 -9.79 17.33
N SER A 451 31.52 -9.05 18.46
CA SER A 451 32.71 -8.59 19.19
C SER A 451 33.14 -9.51 20.33
N ASP A 452 32.27 -10.39 20.83
CA ASP A 452 32.56 -11.28 21.95
C ASP A 452 31.66 -12.53 21.91
N LEU A 453 32.31 -13.69 21.76
CA LEU A 453 31.66 -15.01 21.71
C LEU A 453 30.86 -15.34 22.99
N GLY A 454 31.12 -14.64 24.11
CA GLY A 454 30.41 -14.79 25.38
C GLY A 454 29.19 -13.87 25.55
N LEU A 455 29.11 -12.75 24.83
CA LEU A 455 28.06 -11.74 25.00
C LEU A 455 26.87 -11.99 24.08
N SER A 456 25.69 -11.54 24.50
CA SER A 456 24.48 -11.62 23.68
C SER A 456 24.44 -10.51 22.63
N LYS A 457 24.11 -10.84 21.39
CA LYS A 457 23.79 -9.85 20.35
C LYS A 457 22.42 -9.19 20.55
N GLY A 458 21.56 -9.81 21.36
CA GLY A 458 20.24 -9.33 21.70
C GLY A 458 19.37 -10.42 22.32
N THR A 459 18.31 -10.01 23.01
CA THR A 459 17.38 -10.92 23.68
C THR A 459 16.49 -11.64 22.68
N VAL A 460 16.49 -12.98 22.71
CA VAL A 460 15.50 -13.78 21.96
C VAL A 460 14.15 -13.58 22.62
N THR A 461 13.13 -13.27 21.85
CA THR A 461 11.80 -12.98 22.41
C THR A 461 10.74 -13.90 21.81
N VAL A 462 9.97 -14.58 22.65
CA VAL A 462 8.72 -15.24 22.25
C VAL A 462 7.58 -14.74 23.11
N LYS A 463 6.56 -14.14 22.49
CA LYS A 463 5.53 -13.40 23.22
C LYS A 463 4.12 -13.55 22.65
N ASN A 464 3.11 -13.52 23.53
CA ASN A 464 1.68 -13.37 23.18
C ASN A 464 1.15 -14.48 22.25
N LEU A 465 1.49 -15.73 22.54
CA LEU A 465 1.03 -16.89 21.78
C LEU A 465 0.19 -17.82 22.64
N LYS A 466 -0.85 -18.41 22.05
CA LYS A 466 -1.59 -19.50 22.67
C LYS A 466 -1.32 -20.78 21.91
N PHE A 467 -1.05 -21.85 22.64
CA PHE A 467 -0.94 -23.19 22.09
C PHE A 467 -2.09 -24.04 22.60
N ASN A 468 -2.65 -24.85 21.72
CA ASN A 468 -3.72 -25.77 22.07
C ASN A 468 -3.40 -27.16 21.51
N LYS A 469 -3.39 -28.18 22.36
CA LYS A 469 -3.11 -29.57 21.98
C LYS A 469 -1.68 -29.73 21.45
N ILE A 470 -0.72 -29.73 22.37
CA ILE A 470 0.68 -30.08 22.10
C ILE A 470 0.95 -31.49 22.61
N ASN A 471 1.40 -32.36 21.71
CA ASN A 471 1.95 -33.67 22.06
C ASN A 471 3.43 -33.72 21.68
N VAL A 472 4.31 -33.95 22.65
CA VAL A 472 5.74 -34.19 22.43
C VAL A 472 6.09 -35.56 22.96
N ASP A 473 6.55 -36.43 22.07
CA ASP A 473 6.95 -37.79 22.40
C ASP A 473 8.42 -38.02 22.01
N ASN A 474 9.28 -38.17 23.01
CA ASN A 474 10.68 -38.47 22.83
C ASN A 474 10.99 -39.89 23.32
N GLU A 475 11.18 -40.80 22.38
CA GLU A 475 11.51 -42.21 22.61
C GLU A 475 13.00 -42.52 22.41
N THR A 476 13.80 -41.55 21.96
CA THR A 476 15.22 -41.78 21.69
C THR A 476 16.06 -41.53 22.93
N THR A 477 17.10 -42.35 23.09
CA THR A 477 18.16 -42.18 24.13
C THR A 477 19.52 -41.91 23.51
N LYS A 478 19.55 -41.68 22.19
CA LYS A 478 20.77 -41.64 21.41
C LYS A 478 20.83 -40.40 20.52
N THR A 479 22.05 -39.94 20.34
CA THR A 479 22.41 -38.80 19.50
C THR A 479 23.42 -39.24 18.43
N LYS A 480 23.43 -38.54 17.31
CA LYS A 480 24.36 -38.73 16.20
C LYS A 480 24.72 -37.38 15.58
N PHE A 481 25.66 -37.37 14.65
CA PHE A 481 25.83 -36.29 13.69
C PHE A 481 26.39 -36.84 12.38
N ASP A 482 26.09 -36.20 11.26
CA ASP A 482 26.68 -36.57 9.98
C ASP A 482 28.15 -36.12 9.89
N GLN A 483 29.07 -37.06 9.66
CA GLN A 483 30.48 -36.74 9.45
C GLN A 483 30.72 -35.95 8.17
N THR A 484 29.80 -35.98 7.20
CA THR A 484 29.89 -35.14 6.00
C THR A 484 29.89 -33.66 6.36
N LEU A 485 29.25 -33.24 7.47
CA LEU A 485 29.29 -31.86 7.97
C LEU A 485 30.72 -31.37 8.18
N ILE A 486 31.57 -32.19 8.79
CA ILE A 486 32.97 -31.87 9.04
C ILE A 486 33.74 -31.72 7.73
N SER A 487 33.48 -32.60 6.75
CA SER A 487 34.11 -32.55 5.44
C SER A 487 33.63 -31.38 4.58
N GLY A 488 32.34 -31.01 4.69
CA GLY A 488 31.74 -29.88 3.99
C GLY A 488 32.28 -28.55 4.50
N LEU A 489 32.32 -28.35 5.82
CA LEU A 489 32.80 -27.10 6.41
C LEU A 489 34.31 -26.87 6.17
N THR A 490 35.09 -27.96 6.16
CA THR A 490 36.55 -27.86 5.92
C THR A 490 36.93 -27.73 4.44
N SER A 491 36.09 -28.19 3.50
CA SER A 491 36.33 -28.03 2.06
C SER A 491 35.85 -26.69 1.49
N THR A 492 34.81 -26.09 2.08
CA THR A 492 34.17 -24.85 1.61
C THR A 492 34.84 -23.57 2.07
N LEU A 493 35.69 -23.59 3.09
CA LEU A 493 36.49 -22.42 3.49
C LEU A 493 37.53 -21.98 2.44
N GLY A 494 37.68 -22.72 1.33
CA GLY A 494 38.37 -22.29 0.12
C GLY A 494 37.53 -21.44 -0.85
N LEU A 495 36.20 -21.32 -0.66
CA LEU A 495 35.28 -20.63 -1.57
C LEU A 495 34.20 -19.87 -0.77
N THR A 496 34.31 -18.53 -0.73
CA THR A 496 33.31 -17.52 -0.30
C THR A 496 32.37 -17.90 0.87
N LEU A 497 32.71 -17.38 2.06
CA LEU A 497 32.08 -17.56 3.38
C LEU A 497 30.58 -17.16 3.54
N GLY A 498 29.94 -16.54 2.54
CA GLY A 498 28.67 -15.81 2.77
C GLY A 498 27.41 -16.66 2.93
N ALA A 499 27.35 -17.88 2.38
CA ALA A 499 26.11 -18.68 2.34
C ALA A 499 26.03 -19.81 3.38
N LEU A 500 27.16 -20.17 4.00
CA LEU A 500 27.26 -21.35 4.87
C LEU A 500 27.10 -21.02 6.37
N LEU A 501 27.22 -19.74 6.75
CA LEU A 501 27.25 -19.32 8.16
C LEU A 501 25.85 -19.30 8.80
N ASP A 502 24.80 -18.85 8.12
CA ASP A 502 23.49 -18.60 8.76
C ASP A 502 22.83 -19.84 9.38
N GLY A 503 23.12 -21.05 8.88
CA GLY A 503 22.56 -22.31 9.39
C GLY A 503 23.43 -23.05 10.41
N LEU A 504 24.74 -22.76 10.48
CA LEU A 504 25.71 -23.47 11.33
C LEU A 504 26.42 -22.57 12.35
N THR A 505 26.16 -21.26 12.38
CA THR A 505 26.68 -20.32 13.38
C THR A 505 26.41 -20.79 14.81
N TRP A 506 25.26 -21.44 15.05
CA TRP A 506 24.92 -22.02 16.35
C TRP A 506 25.93 -23.09 16.82
N LEU A 507 26.64 -23.77 15.91
CA LEU A 507 27.69 -24.74 16.24
C LEU A 507 28.97 -24.06 16.79
N LEU A 508 29.28 -22.84 16.32
CA LEU A 508 30.56 -22.15 16.51
C LEU A 508 30.62 -21.24 17.75
N THR A 509 29.66 -21.36 18.67
CA THR A 509 29.55 -20.55 19.90
C THR A 509 30.68 -20.79 20.94
N PHE A 510 31.75 -21.52 20.59
CA PHE A 510 32.89 -21.80 21.48
C PHE A 510 34.25 -21.60 20.79
N GLY A 511 34.91 -20.48 21.10
CA GLY A 511 36.36 -20.29 21.03
C GLY A 511 37.03 -20.06 19.68
N THR A 512 38.15 -19.34 19.70
CA THR A 512 39.03 -19.07 18.54
C THR A 512 39.57 -20.37 17.95
N VAL A 513 39.33 -20.56 16.65
CA VAL A 513 39.88 -21.69 15.88
C VAL A 513 41.31 -21.34 15.46
N ASP A 514 42.29 -22.02 16.03
CA ASP A 514 43.68 -21.99 15.53
C ASP A 514 44.11 -23.39 15.06
N ALA A 515 44.87 -23.41 13.97
CA ALA A 515 45.54 -24.53 13.29
C ALA A 515 45.06 -25.97 13.63
N GLY A 516 43.82 -26.30 13.29
CA GLY A 516 43.25 -27.66 13.45
C GLY A 516 41.74 -27.70 13.28
N LEU A 517 41.18 -26.92 12.35
CA LEU A 517 39.73 -26.69 12.24
C LEU A 517 38.91 -27.99 12.17
N ARG A 518 39.38 -28.99 11.43
CA ARG A 518 38.68 -30.27 11.29
C ARG A 518 38.56 -30.99 12.63
N ASP A 519 39.64 -31.00 13.39
CA ASP A 519 39.70 -31.66 14.70
C ASP A 519 38.93 -30.84 15.74
N THR A 520 39.00 -29.50 15.66
CA THR A 520 38.23 -28.58 16.51
C THR A 520 36.73 -28.76 16.31
N LEU A 521 36.25 -28.76 15.05
CA LEU A 521 34.85 -28.99 14.72
C LEU A 521 34.39 -30.39 15.10
N SER A 522 35.24 -31.40 14.89
CA SER A 522 34.98 -32.78 15.33
C SER A 522 34.82 -32.85 16.86
N SER A 523 35.70 -32.20 17.61
CA SER A 523 35.61 -32.11 19.07
C SER A 523 34.35 -31.40 19.54
N ILE A 524 33.94 -30.30 18.89
CA ILE A 524 32.70 -29.59 19.21
C ILE A 524 31.47 -30.47 18.96
N LEU A 525 31.40 -31.14 17.81
CA LEU A 525 30.28 -32.03 17.47
C LEU A 525 30.22 -33.26 18.38
N ASN A 526 31.38 -33.84 18.73
CA ASN A 526 31.45 -34.91 19.73
C ASN A 526 30.98 -34.43 21.10
N ALA A 527 31.41 -33.23 21.55
CA ALA A 527 30.95 -32.67 22.81
C ALA A 527 29.42 -32.45 22.83
N ARG A 528 28.83 -32.01 21.72
CA ARG A 528 27.36 -31.89 21.58
C ARG A 528 26.66 -33.23 21.56
N LYS A 529 27.25 -34.23 20.93
CA LYS A 529 26.72 -35.59 20.88
C LYS A 529 26.66 -36.18 22.29
N ASP A 530 27.71 -35.95 23.07
CA ASP A 530 27.83 -36.43 24.46
C ASP A 530 27.15 -35.49 25.48
N ASP A 531 26.59 -34.36 25.05
CA ASP A 531 25.91 -33.41 25.92
C ASP A 531 24.62 -34.05 26.48
N PRO A 532 24.50 -34.19 27.81
CA PRO A 532 23.33 -34.80 28.44
C PRO A 532 22.02 -34.02 28.25
N THR A 533 22.10 -32.79 27.71
CA THR A 533 20.97 -31.91 27.38
C THR A 533 20.56 -31.97 25.91
N ALA A 534 21.28 -32.72 25.05
CA ALA A 534 20.98 -32.84 23.63
C ALA A 534 19.56 -33.39 23.37
N LEU A 535 19.06 -34.24 24.27
CA LEU A 535 17.72 -34.82 24.23
C LEU A 535 16.75 -34.16 25.21
N ALA A 536 17.09 -32.96 25.71
CA ALA A 536 16.22 -32.25 26.64
C ALA A 536 14.85 -32.01 25.99
N THR A 537 13.78 -32.37 26.70
CA THR A 537 12.43 -32.45 26.13
C THR A 537 11.47 -31.53 26.87
N GLY A 538 10.77 -30.66 26.16
CA GLY A 538 9.74 -29.79 26.71
C GLY A 538 8.65 -29.50 25.69
N CYS A 539 7.43 -29.21 26.12
CA CYS A 539 6.35 -28.91 25.18
C CYS A 539 6.58 -27.60 24.42
N PHE A 540 7.05 -26.56 25.12
CA PHE A 540 7.36 -25.27 24.52
C PHE A 540 8.75 -25.28 23.88
N ALA A 541 9.78 -25.65 24.66
CA ALA A 541 11.13 -25.77 24.15
C ALA A 541 11.89 -26.96 24.74
N GLY A 542 12.69 -27.64 23.92
CA GLY A 542 13.66 -28.61 24.43
C GLY A 542 14.73 -27.93 25.27
N ARG A 543 15.31 -26.84 24.76
CA ARG A 543 16.38 -26.07 25.42
C ARG A 543 16.12 -24.57 25.34
N VAL A 544 16.51 -23.85 26.38
CA VAL A 544 16.60 -22.38 26.43
C VAL A 544 17.99 -22.03 26.93
N VAL A 545 18.78 -21.32 26.11
CA VAL A 545 20.18 -21.05 26.39
C VAL A 545 20.50 -19.57 26.18
N GLY A 546 20.91 -18.90 27.26
CA GLY A 546 21.35 -17.51 27.26
C GLY A 546 20.22 -16.50 27.51
N ASP A 547 20.27 -15.36 26.82
CA ASP A 547 19.35 -14.24 27.02
C ASP A 547 18.06 -14.44 26.21
N VAL A 548 17.04 -14.97 26.88
CA VAL A 548 15.75 -15.33 26.29
C VAL A 548 14.60 -14.84 27.17
N ALA A 549 13.67 -14.10 26.56
CA ALA A 549 12.44 -13.64 27.18
C ALA A 549 11.23 -14.39 26.59
N ILE A 550 10.54 -15.14 27.45
CA ILE A 550 9.26 -15.78 27.11
C ILE A 550 8.19 -15.12 27.99
N SER A 551 7.16 -14.53 27.37
CA SER A 551 6.15 -13.79 28.11
C SER A 551 4.76 -13.91 27.49
N ASP A 552 3.73 -13.96 28.33
CA ASP A 552 2.34 -13.98 27.88
C ASP A 552 2.04 -15.12 26.89
N CYS A 553 2.66 -16.28 27.10
CA CYS A 553 2.39 -17.49 26.34
C CYS A 553 1.51 -18.43 27.16
N GLU A 554 0.47 -18.98 26.54
CA GLU A 554 -0.50 -19.88 27.16
C GLU A 554 -0.44 -21.25 26.49
N LEU A 555 -0.42 -22.34 27.28
CA LEU A 555 -0.42 -23.70 26.77
C LEU A 555 -1.58 -24.48 27.36
N ASP A 556 -2.50 -24.89 26.49
CA ASP A 556 -3.66 -25.72 26.82
C ASP A 556 -3.52 -27.11 26.19
N ASP A 557 -4.00 -28.15 26.89
CA ASP A 557 -3.97 -29.55 26.45
C ASP A 557 -2.56 -30.03 26.05
N VAL A 558 -1.68 -30.19 27.05
CA VAL A 558 -0.28 -30.56 26.83
C VAL A 558 -0.01 -31.98 27.29
N LYS A 559 0.65 -32.75 26.44
CA LYS A 559 1.24 -34.05 26.77
C LYS A 559 2.71 -34.06 26.38
N VAL A 560 3.58 -34.42 27.33
CA VAL A 560 5.01 -34.64 27.11
C VAL A 560 5.40 -36.00 27.65
N THR A 561 5.99 -36.84 26.81
CA THR A 561 6.62 -38.10 27.17
C THR A 561 8.09 -38.07 26.78
N ASN A 562 8.96 -38.51 27.70
CA ASN A 562 10.40 -38.59 27.47
C ASN A 562 10.94 -39.85 28.16
N VAL A 563 11.65 -40.68 27.40
CA VAL A 563 12.35 -41.86 27.94
C VAL A 563 13.65 -41.50 28.67
N ASN A 564 14.19 -40.31 28.43
CA ASN A 564 15.41 -39.85 29.06
C ASN A 564 15.16 -39.37 30.49
N SER A 565 16.13 -39.61 31.36
CA SER A 565 16.09 -39.19 32.78
C SER A 565 16.20 -37.67 32.95
N ASN A 566 16.67 -36.97 31.91
CA ASN A 566 16.89 -35.54 31.91
C ASN A 566 15.72 -34.87 31.20
N THR A 567 14.87 -34.20 31.99
CA THR A 567 13.95 -33.12 31.61
C THR A 567 12.62 -33.50 30.92
N GLY A 568 11.55 -32.80 31.33
CA GLY A 568 10.18 -32.97 30.86
C GLY A 568 9.29 -31.90 31.51
N GLY A 569 8.39 -31.28 30.76
CA GLY A 569 7.55 -30.18 31.25
C GLY A 569 7.42 -29.05 30.23
N PHE A 570 7.35 -27.81 30.71
CA PHE A 570 7.25 -26.62 29.85
C PHE A 570 8.50 -26.42 28.99
N ILE A 571 9.67 -26.39 29.63
CA ILE A 571 10.99 -26.37 29.00
C ILE A 571 11.77 -27.57 29.51
N GLY A 572 12.50 -28.24 28.64
CA GLY A 572 13.38 -29.33 29.03
C GLY A 572 14.56 -28.80 29.86
N TYR A 573 15.45 -28.06 29.22
CA TYR A 573 16.67 -27.54 29.84
C TYR A 573 16.77 -26.03 29.73
N ILE A 574 17.22 -25.37 30.80
CA ILE A 574 17.45 -23.92 30.84
C ILE A 574 18.86 -23.65 31.35
N SER A 575 19.59 -22.79 30.65
CA SER A 575 20.86 -22.22 31.11
C SER A 575 20.92 -20.75 30.79
N GLY A 576 21.19 -19.90 31.78
CA GLY A 576 21.57 -18.52 31.52
C GLY A 576 23.01 -18.41 31.02
N LYS A 577 23.40 -17.22 30.55
CA LYS A 577 24.81 -16.82 30.40
C LYS A 577 25.17 -15.90 31.56
N THR A 578 26.33 -16.12 32.17
CA THR A 578 26.89 -15.20 33.17
C THR A 578 27.76 -14.19 32.43
N GLU A 579 27.44 -12.92 32.55
CA GLU A 579 28.29 -11.82 32.08
C GLU A 579 29.38 -11.56 33.14
N TYR A 580 30.63 -11.49 32.72
CA TYR A 580 31.77 -11.18 33.59
C TYR A 580 32.32 -9.81 33.20
N ASP A 581 32.26 -8.83 34.11
CA ASP A 581 32.93 -7.54 33.93
C ASP A 581 34.47 -7.70 34.01
N GLY A 582 35.17 -7.59 32.88
CA GLY A 582 36.64 -7.43 32.81
C GLY A 582 37.24 -8.04 31.53
N TYR A 583 37.92 -7.29 30.65
CA TYR A 583 39.13 -6.51 30.88
C TYR A 583 39.14 -5.18 30.09
N GLN A 584 39.31 -4.05 30.77
CA GLN A 584 39.93 -2.88 30.15
C GLN A 584 41.39 -3.25 29.83
N LYS A 585 41.75 -3.25 28.54
CA LYS A 585 43.17 -3.24 28.14
C LYS A 585 43.65 -1.79 28.28
N ASP A 586 44.50 -1.56 29.27
CA ASP A 586 45.42 -0.40 29.33
C ASP A 586 46.36 -0.38 28.12
#